data_AF-A0A951VX45-F1
#
_entry.id   AF-A0A951VX45-F1
#
_cell.length_a   1.000
_cell.length_b   1.000
_cell.length_c   1.000
_cell.angle_alpha   90.00
_cell.angle_beta   90.00
_cell.angle_gamma   90.00
#
_symmetry.space_group_name_H-M   'P 1'
#
loop_
_entity.id
_entity.type
_entity.pdbx_description
1 polymer ?
#
loop_
_entity_poly.entity_id
_entity_poly.type
_entity_poly.pdbx_seq_one_letter_code
_entity_poly.pdbx_strand_id
1 'polypeptide(L)'
;SHLESEPGGLDPFLLEERHRHHFTQISNALNRLLQLWNDNAPDEICAVEINDALHQVGQITGEITTEEVLGRIFSVFCVGK
;
A
#
# COMPACT_ATOMS: atom_id res chain seq x y z
N SER A 1 -10.46 27.23 35.71
CA SER A 1 -9.60 26.09 36.07
C SER A 1 -9.67 25.09 34.92
N HIS A 2 -8.92 25.34 33.85
CA HIS A 2 -7.59 24.75 33.63
C HIS A 2 -7.68 23.22 33.58
N LEU A 3 -7.93 22.71 32.37
CA LEU A 3 -7.53 21.38 31.96
C LEU A 3 -6.65 21.62 30.73
N GLU A 4 -5.35 21.54 30.96
CA GLU A 4 -4.32 21.53 29.92
C GLU A 4 -4.59 20.34 28.98
N SER A 5 -4.84 20.65 27.72
CA SER A 5 -4.78 19.69 26.62
C SER A 5 -3.31 19.44 26.32
N GLU A 6 -2.77 18.33 26.81
CA GLU A 6 -1.47 17.79 26.40
C GLU A 6 -1.46 17.54 24.88
N PRO A 7 -0.57 18.17 24.09
CA PRO A 7 -0.47 17.94 22.66
C PRO A 7 0.53 16.81 22.42
N GLY A 8 0.12 15.55 22.57
CA GLY A 8 1.06 14.43 22.43
C GLY A 8 0.48 13.06 22.09
N GLY A 9 -0.84 12.89 22.09
CA GLY A 9 -1.48 11.65 21.65
C GLY A 9 -1.97 11.77 20.21
N LEU A 10 -1.46 10.95 19.30
CA LEU A 10 -2.08 10.74 17.99
C LEU A 10 -3.56 10.44 18.21
N ASP A 11 -4.45 11.31 17.71
CA ASP A 11 -5.89 11.11 17.79
C ASP A 11 -6.23 9.76 17.12
N PRO A 12 -6.74 8.76 17.86
CA PRO A 12 -7.09 7.45 17.30
C PRO A 12 -8.05 7.56 16.12
N PHE A 13 -8.94 8.56 16.13
CA PHE A 13 -9.88 8.81 15.05
C PHE A 13 -9.17 9.21 13.75
N LEU A 14 -8.13 10.05 13.83
CA LEU A 14 -7.32 10.44 12.67
C LEU A 14 -6.49 9.27 12.14
N LEU A 15 -6.05 8.36 13.02
CA LEU A 15 -5.33 7.15 12.65
C LEU A 15 -6.23 6.17 11.89
N GLU A 16 -7.44 5.94 12.39
CA GLU A 16 -8.45 5.09 11.75
C GLU A 16 -8.81 5.61 10.35
N GLU A 17 -8.98 6.92 10.21
CA GLU A 17 -9.27 7.55 8.92
C GLU A 17 -8.10 7.43 7.93
N ARG A 18 -6.86 7.63 8.39
CA ARG A 18 -5.65 7.46 7.56
C ARG A 18 -5.46 6.02 7.10
N HIS A 19 -5.63 5.05 7.99
CA HIS A 19 -5.54 3.63 7.62
C HIS A 19 -6.63 3.25 6.62
N ARG A 20 -7.88 3.69 6.85
CA ARG A 20 -8.99 3.49 5.91
C ARG A 20 -8.65 4.04 4.53
N HIS A 21 -8.03 5.21 4.45
CA HIS A 21 -7.58 5.79 3.19
C HIS A 21 -6.56 4.87 2.49
N HIS A 22 -5.50 4.44 3.17
CA HIS A 22 -4.49 3.56 2.56
C HIS A 22 -5.07 2.20 2.14
N PHE A 23 -5.94 1.57 2.93
CA PHE A 23 -6.64 0.34 2.52
C PHE A 23 -7.51 0.52 1.27
N THR A 24 -8.15 1.68 1.14
CA THR A 24 -8.93 2.04 -0.05
C THR A 24 -8.01 2.15 -1.27
N GLN A 25 -6.86 2.80 -1.12
CA GLN A 25 -5.87 2.93 -2.18
C GLN A 25 -5.30 1.57 -2.61
N ILE A 26 -4.95 0.69 -1.66
CA ILE A 26 -4.51 -0.69 -1.94
C ILE A 26 -5.56 -1.43 -2.77
N SER A 27 -6.83 -1.37 -2.33
CA SER A 27 -7.93 -2.05 -3.02
C SER A 27 -8.12 -1.53 -4.44
N ASN A 28 -7.96 -0.22 -4.66
CA ASN A 28 -8.06 0.40 -5.97
C ASN A 28 -6.91 -0.03 -6.91
N ALA A 29 -5.67 -0.02 -6.42
CA ALA A 29 -4.50 -0.46 -7.18
C ALA A 29 -4.61 -1.94 -7.59
N LEU A 30 -5.07 -2.80 -6.67
CA LEU A 30 -5.31 -4.22 -6.98
C LEU A 30 -6.43 -4.43 -8.00
N ASN A 31 -7.52 -3.65 -7.93
CA ASN A 31 -8.58 -3.72 -8.94
C ASN A 31 -8.07 -3.29 -10.32
N ARG A 32 -7.26 -2.23 -10.39
CA ARG A 32 -6.64 -1.79 -11.64
C ARG A 32 -5.68 -2.83 -12.20
N LEU A 33 -4.86 -3.44 -11.35
CA LEU A 33 -4.00 -4.56 -11.74
C LEU A 33 -4.81 -5.70 -12.37
N LEU A 34 -5.93 -6.10 -11.75
CA LEU A 34 -6.79 -7.15 -12.30
C LEU A 34 -7.40 -6.77 -13.64
N GLN A 35 -7.79 -5.50 -13.82
CA GLN A 35 -8.28 -5.00 -15.11
C GLN A 35 -7.19 -5.01 -16.18
N LEU A 36 -6.02 -4.45 -15.88
CA LEU A 36 -4.86 -4.44 -16.77
C LEU A 36 -4.46 -5.85 -17.19
N TRP A 37 -4.50 -6.80 -16.25
CA TRP A 37 -4.19 -8.19 -16.54
C TRP A 37 -5.23 -8.82 -17.48
N ASN A 38 -6.52 -8.55 -17.24
CA ASN A 38 -7.59 -9.01 -18.13
C ASN A 38 -7.49 -8.39 -19.54
N ASP A 39 -7.02 -7.16 -19.63
CA ASP A 39 -6.80 -6.44 -20.88
C ASP A 39 -5.47 -6.81 -21.59
N ASN A 40 -4.71 -7.79 -21.06
CA ASN A 40 -3.38 -8.17 -21.55
C ASN A 40 -2.42 -6.98 -21.66
N ALA A 41 -2.48 -6.06 -20.69
CA ALA A 41 -1.53 -4.97 -20.60
C ALA A 41 -0.10 -5.51 -20.39
N PRO A 42 0.92 -4.75 -20.83
CA PRO A 42 2.32 -5.09 -20.57
C PRO A 42 2.61 -5.30 -19.08
N ASP A 43 3.46 -6.28 -18.77
CA ASP A 43 3.86 -6.61 -17.40
C ASP A 43 4.48 -5.43 -16.66
N GLU A 44 5.15 -4.52 -17.39
CA GLU A 44 5.71 -3.27 -16.84
C GLU A 44 4.63 -2.37 -16.23
N ILE A 45 3.44 -2.31 -16.84
CA ILE A 45 2.32 -1.49 -16.35
C ILE A 45 1.66 -2.17 -15.15
N CYS A 46 1.50 -3.50 -15.18
CA CYS A 46 1.04 -4.28 -14.04
C CYS A 46 1.98 -4.13 -12.83
N ALA A 47 3.30 -4.09 -13.05
CA ALA A 47 4.28 -3.90 -12.00
C ALA A 47 4.15 -2.54 -11.29
N VAL A 48 3.70 -1.49 -12.00
CA VAL A 48 3.45 -0.17 -11.41
C VAL A 48 2.29 -0.21 -10.41
N GLU A 49 1.17 -0.83 -10.76
CA GLU A 49 0.01 -0.95 -9.85
C GLU A 49 0.34 -1.81 -8.62
N ILE A 50 1.13 -2.86 -8.81
CA ILE A 50 1.66 -3.65 -7.71
C ILE A 50 2.51 -2.75 -6.79
N ASN A 51 3.42 -1.95 -7.34
CA ASN A 51 4.28 -1.08 -6.56
C ASN A 51 3.47 -0.06 -5.73
N ASP A 52 2.44 0.53 -6.33
CA ASP A 52 1.54 1.47 -5.65
C ASP A 52 0.84 0.80 -4.46
N ALA A 53 0.28 -0.40 -4.65
CA ALA A 53 -0.34 -1.16 -3.56
C ALA A 53 0.65 -1.42 -2.40
N LEU A 54 1.89 -1.80 -2.71
CA LEU A 54 2.92 -2.05 -1.70
C LEU A 54 3.35 -0.78 -0.97
N HIS A 55 3.45 0.34 -1.68
CA HIS A 55 3.75 1.62 -1.08
C HIS A 55 2.69 1.99 -0.04
N GLN A 56 1.41 1.84 -0.37
CA GLN A 56 0.31 2.11 0.57
C GLN A 56 0.34 1.18 1.79
N VAL A 57 0.73 -0.10 1.63
CA VAL A 57 0.94 -1.02 2.76
C VAL A 57 2.08 -0.56 3.68
N GLY A 58 3.18 -0.06 3.10
CA GLY A 58 4.29 0.53 3.85
C GLY A 58 3.86 1.74 4.69
N GLN A 59 2.97 2.58 4.17
CA GLN A 59 2.44 3.74 4.89
C GLN A 59 1.57 3.37 6.10
N ILE A 60 0.90 2.20 6.09
CA ILE A 60 0.10 1.70 7.22
C ILE A 60 1.00 1.06 8.28
N THR A 61 1.96 0.25 7.86
CA THR A 61 2.77 -0.58 8.75
C THR A 61 3.97 0.14 9.34
N GLY A 62 4.40 1.25 8.72
CA GLY A 62 5.51 2.09 9.20
C GLY A 62 6.90 1.43 9.13
N GLU A 63 6.97 0.14 8.75
CA GLU A 63 8.17 -0.69 8.96
C GLU A 63 8.43 -1.68 7.81
N ILE A 64 7.80 -1.50 6.65
CA ILE A 64 8.10 -2.33 5.48
C ILE A 64 8.75 -1.45 4.42
N THR A 65 10.05 -1.65 4.22
CA THR A 65 10.79 -0.98 3.15
C THR A 65 10.26 -1.45 1.80
N THR A 66 10.05 -0.53 0.85
CA THR A 66 9.57 -0.86 -0.50
C THR A 66 10.42 -1.95 -1.16
N GLU A 67 11.72 -2.01 -0.84
CA GLU A 67 12.68 -3.03 -1.27
C GLU A 67 12.36 -4.46 -0.81
N GLU A 68 11.93 -4.68 0.43
CA GLU A 68 11.58 -6.03 0.93
C GLU A 68 10.36 -6.61 0.21
N VAL A 69 9.42 -5.74 -0.15
CA VAL A 69 8.18 -6.17 -0.81
C VAL A 69 8.41 -6.40 -2.30
N LEU A 70 9.17 -5.52 -2.95
CA LEU A 70 9.68 -5.74 -4.30
C LEU A 70 10.43 -7.07 -4.39
N GLY A 71 11.30 -7.39 -3.41
CA GLY A 71 12.03 -8.64 -3.34
C GLY A 71 11.12 -9.88 -3.28
N ARG A 72 10.06 -9.86 -2.46
CA ARG A 72 9.09 -10.97 -2.39
C ARG A 72 8.29 -11.15 -3.66
N ILE A 73 7.83 -10.05 -4.27
CA ILE A 73 7.05 -10.13 -5.49
C ILE A 73 7.91 -10.64 -6.64
N PHE A 74 9.09 -10.06 -6.87
CA PHE A 74 10.00 -10.57 -7.89
C PHE A 74 10.48 -12.00 -7.60
N SER A 75 10.57 -12.42 -6.34
CA SER A 75 10.85 -13.82 -6.00
C SER A 75 9.73 -14.77 -6.43
N VAL A 76 8.48 -14.31 -6.55
CA VAL A 76 7.36 -15.10 -7.09
C VAL A 76 7.32 -15.01 -8.62
N PHE A 77 7.67 -13.85 -9.20
CA PHE A 77 7.75 -13.68 -10.66
C PHE A 77 8.98 -14.33 -11.31
N CYS A 78 10.07 -14.60 -10.58
CA CYS A 78 11.22 -15.38 -11.07
C CYS A 78 10.94 -16.89 -11.24
N VAL A 79 9.74 -17.38 -10.93
CA VAL A 79 9.29 -18.72 -11.33
C VAL A 79 8.78 -18.69 -12.79
N GLY A 80 9.63 -18.21 -13.68
CA GLY A 80 9.33 -18.03 -15.09
C GLY A 80 10.62 -18.00 -15.88
N LYS A 81 11.23 -19.18 -16.04
CA LYS A 81 12.24 -19.41 -17.06
C LYS A 81 11.56 -19.69 -18.39
#